data_AF-A0A1Q5TGT6-F1
#
_entry.id   AF-A0A1Q5TGT6-F1
#
_cell.length_a   1.000
_cell.length_b   1.000
_cell.length_c   1.000
_cell.angle_alpha   90.00
_cell.angle_beta   90.00
_cell.angle_gamma   90.00
#
_symmetry.space_group_name_H-M   'P 1'
#
loop_
_entity.id
_entity.type
_entity.pdbx_description
1 polymer ?
#
loop_
_entity_poly.entity_id
_entity_poly.type
_entity_poly.pdbx_seq_one_letter_code
_entity_poly.pdbx_strand_id
1 'polypeptide(L)'
;MKFFIYQALSAVYTKPYILFGHSFGTRLAFESALHQTRQDNPPRHMICSGARALHLHNHADPIHELPNNDFAEKLGQMGGTPEIIIKNNAMLDF
;
A
#
# COMPACT_ATOMS: atom_id res chain seq x y z
N MET A 1 -7.10 1.78 10.84
CA MET A 1 -6.34 1.02 9.82
C MET A 1 -5.23 0.15 10.40
N LYS A 2 -4.27 0.69 11.19
CA LYS A 2 -3.11 -0.08 11.72
C LYS A 2 -3.49 -1.33 12.53
N PHE A 3 -4.50 -1.23 13.41
CA PHE A 3 -4.92 -2.34 14.27
C PHE A 3 -5.46 -3.55 13.48
N PHE A 4 -6.26 -3.30 12.43
CA PHE A 4 -6.83 -4.36 11.59
C PHE A 4 -5.78 -5.17 10.83
N ILE A 5 -4.74 -4.50 10.32
CA ILE A 5 -3.67 -5.16 9.55
C ILE A 5 -2.87 -6.11 10.44
N TYR A 6 -2.57 -5.71 11.69
CA TYR A 6 -1.81 -6.55 12.60
C TYR A 6 -2.60 -7.79 13.03
N GLN A 7 -3.89 -7.62 13.33
CA GLN A 7 -4.77 -8.73 13.70
C GLN A 7 -4.93 -9.73 12.55
N ALA A 8 -5.14 -9.24 11.31
CA ALA A 8 -5.29 -10.09 10.14
C ALA A 8 -4.06 -10.97 9.85
N LEU A 9 -2.86 -10.52 10.26
CA LEU A 9 -1.60 -11.21 10.02
C LEU A 9 -1.10 -12.02 11.23
N SER A 10 -1.82 -12.00 12.36
CA SER A 10 -1.42 -12.65 13.62
C SER A 10 -0.98 -14.11 13.48
N ALA A 11 -1.70 -14.91 12.69
CA ALA A 11 -1.38 -16.32 12.46
C ALA A 11 -0.02 -16.52 11.75
N VAL A 12 0.37 -15.58 10.89
CA VAL A 12 1.61 -15.63 10.11
C VAL A 12 2.83 -15.38 10.99
N TYR A 13 2.68 -14.57 12.04
CA TYR A 13 3.76 -14.19 12.95
C TYR A 13 4.21 -15.30 13.91
N THR A 14 3.58 -16.47 13.87
CA THR A 14 3.93 -17.64 14.70
C THR A 14 5.10 -18.47 14.16
N LYS A 15 5.55 -18.18 12.94
CA LYS A 15 6.67 -18.85 12.25
C LYS A 15 7.59 -17.80 11.64
N PRO A 16 8.84 -18.14 11.31
CA PRO A 16 9.70 -17.21 10.60
C PRO A 16 9.08 -16.79 9.26
N TYR A 17 9.06 -15.49 8.99
CA TYR A 17 8.37 -14.90 7.85
C TYR A 17 9.23 -13.84 7.16
N ILE A 18 8.87 -13.55 5.91
CA ILE A 18 9.37 -12.40 5.15
C ILE A 18 8.17 -11.53 4.78
N LEU A 19 8.40 -10.23 4.61
CA LEU A 19 7.37 -9.31 4.15
C LEU A 19 7.70 -8.84 2.73
N PHE A 20 6.76 -9.04 1.81
CA PHE A 20 6.81 -8.47 0.47
C PHE A 20 5.75 -7.38 0.36
N GLY A 21 6.10 -6.23 -0.18
CA GLY A 21 5.16 -5.16 -0.45
C GLY A 21 5.46 -4.46 -1.77
N HIS A 22 4.42 -4.26 -2.58
CA HIS A 22 4.48 -3.50 -3.84
C HIS A 22 3.73 -2.17 -3.72
N SER A 23 4.30 -1.07 -4.23
CA SER A 23 3.70 0.28 -4.23
C SER A 23 3.22 0.66 -2.81
N PHE A 24 1.92 0.94 -2.62
CA PHE A 24 1.33 1.20 -1.31
C PHE A 24 1.57 0.05 -0.31
N GLY A 25 1.57 -1.19 -0.77
CA GLY A 25 1.84 -2.37 0.06
C GLY A 25 3.24 -2.35 0.70
N THR A 26 4.23 -1.67 0.11
CA THR A 26 5.54 -1.48 0.75
C THR A 26 5.44 -0.69 2.05
N ARG A 27 4.58 0.35 2.10
CA ARG A 27 4.34 1.14 3.31
C ARG A 27 3.68 0.31 4.40
N LEU A 28 2.71 -0.52 4.02
CA LEU A 28 2.05 -1.43 4.95
C LEU A 28 3.02 -2.46 5.51
N ALA A 29 3.81 -3.09 4.64
CA ALA A 29 4.84 -4.05 5.04
C ALA A 29 5.87 -3.42 5.98
N PHE A 30 6.29 -2.17 5.74
CA PHE A 30 7.23 -1.47 6.61
C PHE A 30 6.64 -1.21 8.00
N GLU A 31 5.41 -0.69 8.07
CA GLU A 31 4.74 -0.43 9.35
C GLU A 31 4.50 -1.74 10.13
N SER A 32 4.14 -2.82 9.44
CA SER A 32 4.03 -4.17 10.03
C SER A 32 5.38 -4.67 10.55
N ALA A 33 6.47 -4.53 9.78
CA ALA A 33 7.82 -4.88 10.22
C ALA A 33 8.21 -4.11 11.48
N LEU A 34 8.00 -2.78 11.47
CA LEU A 34 8.32 -1.91 12.60
C LEU A 34 7.52 -2.29 13.85
N HIS A 35 6.22 -2.59 13.69
CA HIS A 35 5.39 -3.05 14.79
C HIS A 35 5.90 -4.36 15.38
N GLN A 36 6.17 -5.37 14.54
CA GLN A 36 6.59 -6.68 15.04
C GLN A 36 8.02 -6.70 15.61
N THR A 37 8.92 -5.88 15.08
CA THR A 37 10.24 -5.65 15.69
C THR A 37 10.11 -5.11 17.12
N ARG A 38 9.12 -4.24 17.40
CA ARG A 38 8.85 -3.75 18.77
C ARG A 38 8.20 -4.80 19.68
N GLN A 39 7.80 -5.94 19.14
CA GLN A 39 7.26 -7.09 19.88
C GLN A 39 8.26 -8.25 19.90
N ASP A 40 9.55 -7.98 19.64
CA ASP A 40 10.63 -8.97 19.58
C ASP A 40 10.40 -10.10 18.56
N ASN A 41 9.64 -9.83 17.50
CA ASN A 41 9.35 -10.78 16.42
C ASN A 41 9.61 -10.20 15.02
N PRO A 42 10.83 -9.71 14.71
CA PRO A 42 11.11 -9.06 13.44
C PRO A 42 10.97 -10.02 12.23
N PRO A 43 10.54 -9.54 11.06
CA PRO A 43 10.63 -10.33 9.83
C PRO A 43 12.09 -10.65 9.50
N ARG A 44 12.35 -11.81 8.88
CA ARG A 44 13.72 -12.16 8.43
C ARG A 44 14.22 -11.23 7.33
N HIS A 45 13.33 -10.88 6.41
CA HIS A 45 13.61 -9.98 5.30
C HIS A 45 12.37 -9.16 4.94
N MET A 46 12.62 -8.00 4.34
CA MET A 46 11.61 -7.18 3.70
C MET A 46 12.01 -6.95 2.23
N ILE A 47 11.08 -7.18 1.31
CA ILE A 47 11.24 -6.94 -0.12
C ILE A 47 10.30 -5.81 -0.52
N CYS A 48 10.89 -4.72 -1.02
CA CYS A 48 10.18 -3.53 -1.48
C CYS A 48 10.15 -3.49 -3.01
N SER A 49 8.97 -3.39 -3.62
CA SER A 49 8.79 -3.32 -5.06
C SER A 49 7.99 -2.08 -5.47
N GLY A 50 8.39 -1.38 -6.53
CA GLY A 50 7.61 -0.29 -7.12
C GLY A 50 7.22 0.84 -6.16
N ALA A 51 8.06 1.12 -5.16
CA ALA A 51 7.77 2.11 -4.13
C ALA A 51 8.92 3.10 -3.97
N ARG A 52 8.57 4.38 -3.77
CA ARG A 52 9.54 5.43 -3.43
C ARG A 52 10.06 5.21 -2.01
N ALA A 53 11.32 5.57 -1.77
CA ALA A 53 11.93 5.43 -0.45
C ALA A 53 11.12 6.20 0.62
N LEU A 54 10.89 5.56 1.78
CA LEU A 54 9.92 6.02 2.78
C LEU A 54 10.29 7.34 3.46
N HIS A 55 11.58 7.66 3.56
CA HIS A 55 12.07 8.90 4.17
C HIS A 55 11.97 10.12 3.24
N LEU A 56 11.65 9.91 1.97
CA LEU A 56 11.53 11.00 1.01
C LEU A 56 10.12 11.60 1.08
N HIS A 57 9.99 12.92 1.01
CA HIS A 57 8.71 13.61 0.99
C HIS A 57 7.90 13.26 -0.28
N ASN A 58 6.59 13.06 -0.14
CA ASN A 58 5.71 12.92 -1.29
C ASN A 58 5.31 14.29 -1.79
N HIS A 59 5.71 14.64 -3.00
CA HIS A 59 5.35 15.90 -3.64
C HIS A 59 4.10 15.79 -4.52
N ALA A 60 3.45 14.62 -4.54
CA ALA A 60 2.21 14.43 -5.29
C ALA A 60 1.02 14.94 -4.46
N ASP A 61 0.21 15.79 -5.08
CA ASP A 61 -1.03 16.27 -4.50
C ASP A 61 -2.00 15.09 -4.25
N PRO A 62 -2.80 15.13 -3.16
CA PRO A 62 -3.75 14.09 -2.89
C PRO A 62 -4.85 14.06 -3.96
N ILE A 63 -4.93 12.98 -4.73
CA ILE A 63 -5.96 12.83 -5.76
C ILE A 63 -7.29 12.28 -5.22
N HIS A 64 -7.27 11.65 -4.04
CA HIS A 64 -8.43 10.94 -3.46
C HIS A 64 -9.57 11.86 -3.01
N GLU A 65 -9.34 13.17 -2.99
CA GLU A 65 -10.35 14.19 -2.68
C GLU A 65 -10.94 14.84 -3.94
N LEU A 66 -10.42 14.49 -5.13
CA LEU A 66 -10.90 15.04 -6.40
C LEU A 66 -12.29 14.50 -6.75
N PRO A 67 -13.10 15.28 -7.49
CA PRO A 67 -14.32 14.76 -8.12
C PRO A 67 -14.03 13.54 -9.00
N ASN A 68 -14.99 12.61 -9.14
CA ASN A 68 -14.79 11.32 -9.81
C ASN A 68 -14.14 11.42 -11.20
N ASN A 69 -14.53 12.39 -12.02
CA ASN A 69 -13.94 12.58 -13.35
C ASN A 69 -12.46 12.99 -13.29
N ASP A 70 -12.13 13.94 -12.41
CA ASP A 70 -10.77 14.43 -12.23
C ASP A 70 -9.88 13.36 -11.58
N PHE A 71 -10.45 12.58 -10.63
CA PHE A 71 -9.82 11.42 -10.05
C PHE A 71 -9.49 10.36 -11.11
N ALA A 72 -10.46 10.02 -11.98
CA ALA A 72 -10.26 9.04 -13.05
C ALA A 72 -9.15 9.46 -14.02
N GLU A 73 -9.14 10.74 -14.40
CA GLU A 73 -8.09 11.30 -15.25
C GLU A 73 -6.71 11.20 -14.58
N LYS A 74 -6.59 11.63 -13.31
CA LYS A 74 -5.33 11.54 -12.56
C LYS A 74 -4.87 10.12 -12.31
N LEU A 75 -5.79 9.21 -12.00
CA LEU A 75 -5.51 7.79 -11.82
C LEU A 75 -4.95 7.17 -13.11
N GLY A 76 -5.46 7.57 -14.27
CA GLY A 76 -4.93 7.16 -15.57
C GLY A 76 -3.52 7.67 -15.85
N GLN A 77 -3.24 8.92 -15.50
CA GLN A 77 -1.91 9.51 -15.63
C GLN A 77 -0.85 8.80 -14.79
N MET A 78 -1.24 8.17 -13.68
CA MET A 78 -0.32 7.39 -12.83
C MET A 78 0.11 6.05 -13.44
N GLY A 79 -0.61 5.54 -14.45
CA GLY A 79 -0.23 4.33 -15.20
C GLY A 79 -0.33 3.00 -14.44
N GLY A 80 -0.86 3.01 -13.21
CA GLY A 80 -1.00 1.81 -12.38
C GLY A 80 -2.32 1.04 -12.55
N THR A 81 -3.31 1.65 -13.22
CA THR A 81 -4.65 1.10 -13.39
C THR A 81 -4.94 0.91 -14.88
N PRO A 82 -5.36 -0.28 -15.34
CA PRO A 82 -5.68 -0.52 -16.74
C PRO A 82 -6.78 0.41 -17.25
N GLU A 83 -6.65 0.90 -18.49
CA GLU A 83 -7.60 1.85 -19.10
C GLU A 83 -9.04 1.33 -19.13
N ILE A 84 -9.22 0.02 -19.30
CA ILE A 84 -10.55 -0.63 -19.27
C ILE A 84 -11.27 -0.45 -17.92
N ILE A 85 -10.52 -0.36 -16.83
CA ILE A 85 -11.07 -0.10 -15.49
C ILE A 85 -11.40 1.39 -15.36
N ILE A 86 -10.52 2.26 -15.85
CA ILE A 86 -10.69 3.72 -15.78
C ILE A 86 -11.92 4.18 -16.56
N LYS A 87 -12.20 3.54 -17.70
CA LYS A 87 -13.37 3.85 -18.53
C LYS A 87 -14.67 3.20 -18.03
N ASN A 88 -14.60 2.38 -16.97
CA ASN A 88 -15.77 1.70 -16.42
C ASN A 88 -16.26 2.42 -15.17
N ASN A 89 -17.30 3.25 -15.34
CA ASN A 89 -17.90 4.02 -14.25
C ASN A 89 -18.34 3.16 -13.07
N ALA A 90 -18.86 1.95 -13.30
CA ALA A 90 -19.29 1.07 -12.22
C ALA A 90 -18.12 0.52 -11.38
N MET A 91 -16.90 0.50 -11.93
CA MET A 91 -15.69 0.10 -11.20
C MET A 91 -14.98 1.26 -10.50
N LEU A 92 -15.33 2.49 -10.84
CA LEU A 92 -14.81 3.71 -10.21
C LEU A 92 -15.80 4.36 -9.23
N ASP A 93 -16.98 3.78 -9.05
CA ASP A 93 -17.97 4.24 -8.07
C ASP A 93 -17.54 3.76 -6.68
N PHE A 94 -17.24 4.71 -5.78
CA PHE A 94 -16.75 4.47 -4.41
C PHE A 94 -17.68 5.06 -3.36
#